data_AF-A0A7Y2ELA6-F1
#
_entry.id   AF-A0A7Y2ELA6-F1
#
_cell.length_a   1.000
_cell.length_b   1.000
_cell.length_c   1.000
_cell.angle_alpha   90.00
_cell.angle_beta   90.00
_cell.angle_gamma   90.00
#
_symmetry.space_group_name_H-M   'P 1'
#
loop_
_entity.id
_entity.type
_entity.pdbx_description
1 polymer ?
#
loop_
_entity_poly.entity_id
_entity_poly.type
_entity_poly.pdbx_seq_one_letter_code
_entity_poly.pdbx_strand_id
1 'polypeptide(L)'
;VQAGGSGTNVYLTIENIGEGIEIQHVYFRNYIQKAKNTEQNPDQFIAYFKDAPKRDVIMDGEVIKEAQNTPPQGLFPFKLKDNEAVISYLQKDEMKYFKISEIEEKPIIAYPESNKGGIEEN
;
A
#
# COMPACT_ATOMS: atom_id res chain seq x y z
N VAL A 1 21.14 -1.44 14.23
CA VAL A 1 20.36 -0.65 13.24
C VAL A 1 18.93 -1.18 13.26
N GLN A 2 17.97 -0.34 13.61
CA GLN A 2 16.57 -0.74 13.77
C GLN A 2 16.00 -0.96 12.38
N ALA A 3 15.59 -2.20 12.10
CA ALA A 3 15.15 -2.66 10.80
C ALA A 3 14.13 -1.68 10.21
N GLY A 4 14.52 -0.98 9.14
CA GLY A 4 13.59 -0.19 8.34
C GLY A 4 12.51 -1.14 7.85
N GLY A 5 11.31 -1.02 8.42
CA GLY A 5 10.16 -1.80 7.98
C GLY A 5 9.95 -1.54 6.50
N SER A 6 10.26 -2.53 5.66
CA SER A 6 10.07 -2.47 4.22
C SER A 6 8.57 -2.63 3.95
N GLY A 7 7.78 -1.56 4.09
CA GLY A 7 6.39 -1.56 3.69
C GLY A 7 6.25 -1.37 2.17
N THR A 8 5.21 -1.98 1.59
CA THR A 8 4.82 -1.77 0.20
C THR A 8 3.77 -0.65 0.11
N ASN A 9 4.03 0.38 -0.68
CA ASN A 9 3.05 1.46 -0.93
C ASN A 9 2.47 1.30 -2.34
N VAL A 10 1.14 1.25 -2.43
CA VAL A 10 0.43 1.24 -3.71
C VAL A 10 -0.10 2.64 -3.97
N TYR A 11 0.32 3.22 -5.09
CA TYR A 11 -0.14 4.51 -5.59
C TYR A 11 -1.11 4.28 -6.74
N LEU A 12 -2.26 4.93 -6.68
CA LEU A 12 -3.35 4.81 -7.64
C LEU A 12 -3.74 6.22 -8.08
N THR A 13 -3.69 6.49 -9.38
CA THR A 13 -4.22 7.73 -9.96
C THR A 13 -5.45 7.36 -10.77
N ILE A 14 -6.59 7.95 -10.41
CA ILE A 14 -7.86 7.72 -11.10
C ILE A 14 -8.25 9.01 -11.83
N GLU A 15 -8.00 9.03 -13.13
CA GLU A 15 -8.44 10.14 -13.97
C GLU A 15 -9.97 10.17 -14.06
N ASN A 16 -10.55 11.36 -13.90
CA ASN A 16 -12.00 11.57 -14.00
C ASN A 16 -12.82 10.69 -13.05
N ILE A 17 -12.53 10.75 -11.74
CA ILE A 17 -13.40 10.17 -10.73
C ILE A 17 -14.80 10.81 -10.86
N GLY A 18 -15.79 10.00 -11.23
CA GLY A 18 -17.17 10.49 -11.41
C GLY A 18 -17.73 11.03 -10.10
N GLU A 19 -18.63 12.02 -10.17
CA GLU A 19 -19.30 12.55 -8.99
C GLU A 19 -20.04 11.44 -8.22
N GLY A 20 -19.90 11.45 -6.89
CA GLY A 20 -20.50 10.45 -6.02
C GLY A 20 -19.81 9.08 -6.02
N ILE A 21 -18.57 8.99 -6.52
CA ILE A 21 -17.71 7.83 -6.36
C ILE A 21 -16.76 8.06 -5.17
N GLU A 22 -16.82 7.18 -4.18
CA GLU A 22 -15.91 7.21 -3.03
C GLU A 22 -15.08 5.92 -2.97
N ILE A 23 -13.76 6.03 -3.11
CA ILE A 23 -12.87 4.87 -3.01
C ILE A 23 -12.73 4.46 -1.54
N GLN A 24 -13.08 3.21 -1.24
CA GLN A 24 -13.09 2.68 0.13
C GLN A 24 -11.81 1.89 0.43
N HIS A 25 -11.54 0.82 -0.31
CA HIS A 25 -10.45 -0.11 0.00
C HIS A 25 -9.69 -0.53 -1.26
N VAL A 26 -8.43 -0.88 -1.05
CA VAL A 26 -7.49 -1.44 -2.03
C VAL A 26 -7.11 -2.85 -1.56
N TYR A 27 -7.30 -3.80 -2.45
CA TYR A 27 -7.02 -5.21 -2.29
C TYR A 27 -5.78 -5.54 -3.11
N PHE A 28 -4.67 -5.85 -2.45
CA PHE A 28 -3.39 -6.12 -3.12
C PHE A 28 -2.61 -7.19 -2.35
N ARG A 29 -2.06 -8.19 -3.07
CA ARG A 29 -1.27 -9.30 -2.49
C ARG A 29 -1.89 -9.92 -1.22
N ASN A 30 -3.21 -10.15 -1.24
CA ASN A 30 -3.98 -10.73 -0.12
C ASN A 30 -4.08 -9.85 1.15
N TYR A 31 -3.78 -8.55 1.03
CA TYR A 31 -4.01 -7.54 2.04
C TYR A 31 -5.13 -6.59 1.59
N ILE A 32 -5.81 -5.99 2.57
CA ILE A 32 -6.88 -5.02 2.33
C ILE A 32 -6.51 -3.74 3.09
N GLN A 33 -6.41 -2.63 2.39
CA GLN A 33 -6.12 -1.33 2.99
C GLN A 33 -7.12 -0.27 2.59
N LYS A 34 -7.47 0.61 3.53
CA LYS A 34 -8.30 1.77 3.21
C LYS A 34 -7.54 2.71 2.27
N ALA A 35 -8.19 3.11 1.17
CA ALA A 35 -7.62 4.09 0.27
C ALA A 35 -7.60 5.47 0.96
N LYS A 36 -6.48 6.18 0.85
CA LYS A 36 -6.34 7.54 1.36
C LYS A 36 -6.00 8.48 0.23
N ASN A 37 -6.72 9.58 0.12
CA ASN A 37 -6.38 10.72 -0.73
C ASN A 37 -6.18 11.97 0.14
N THR A 38 -5.65 13.03 -0.45
CA THR A 38 -5.51 14.34 0.21
C THR A 38 -6.38 15.35 -0.52
N GLU A 39 -6.82 16.41 0.17
CA GLU A 39 -7.60 17.49 -0.46
C GLU A 39 -6.84 18.17 -1.62
N GLN A 40 -5.50 18.13 -1.58
CA GLN A 40 -4.64 18.66 -2.63
C GLN A 40 -4.58 17.77 -3.88
N ASN A 41 -4.79 16.45 -3.73
CA ASN A 41 -4.75 15.48 -4.82
C ASN A 41 -5.92 14.50 -4.66
N PRO A 42 -7.17 14.92 -4.92
CA PRO A 42 -8.35 14.10 -4.70
C PRO A 42 -8.44 12.88 -5.63
N ASP A 43 -7.73 12.94 -6.76
CA ASP A 43 -7.55 11.95 -7.82
C ASP A 43 -6.41 10.95 -7.54
N GLN A 44 -5.56 11.23 -6.53
CA GLN A 44 -4.46 10.36 -6.13
C GLN A 44 -4.77 9.65 -4.81
N PHE A 45 -4.73 8.32 -4.86
CA PHE A 45 -4.97 7.45 -3.73
C PHE A 45 -3.71 6.67 -3.37
N ILE A 46 -3.47 6.55 -2.06
CA ILE A 46 -2.34 5.82 -1.51
C ILE A 46 -2.86 4.78 -0.53
N ALA A 47 -2.38 3.54 -0.68
CA ALA A 47 -2.60 2.46 0.27
C ALA A 47 -1.25 1.97 0.80
N TYR A 48 -1.08 2.06 2.12
CA TYR A 48 0.15 1.70 2.82
C TYR A 48 0.06 0.28 3.34
N PHE A 49 0.73 -0.67 2.69
CA PHE A 49 0.82 -2.06 3.15
C PHE A 49 2.08 -2.23 3.98
N LYS A 50 1.95 -2.56 5.27
CA LYS A 50 3.09 -2.90 6.09
C LYS A 50 3.38 -4.39 5.91
N ASP A 51 4.58 -4.72 5.43
CA ASP A 51 5.05 -6.09 5.50
C ASP A 51 5.14 -6.49 6.98
N ALA A 52 4.49 -7.60 7.32
CA ALA A 52 4.60 -8.15 8.66
C ALA A 52 6.08 -8.46 8.92
N PRO A 53 6.66 -8.03 10.07
CA PRO A 53 8.03 -8.38 10.38
C PRO A 53 8.16 -9.90 10.38
N LYS A 54 9.11 -10.43 9.60
CA LYS A 54 9.53 -11.84 9.71
C LYS A 54 9.78 -12.12 11.18
N ARG A 55 9.06 -13.11 11.73
CA ARG A 55 9.03 -13.44 13.15
C ARG A 55 10.45 -13.67 13.67
N ASP A 56 11.01 -12.65 14.30
CA ASP A 56 12.10 -12.73 15.28
C ASP A 56 12.11 -11.50 16.21
N VAL A 57 10.99 -10.78 16.30
CA VAL A 57 10.85 -9.63 17.20
C VAL A 57 9.92 -10.06 18.34
N ILE A 58 10.47 -10.12 19.56
CA ILE A 58 9.73 -10.24 20.80
C ILE A 58 8.67 -9.13 20.81
N MET A 59 7.40 -9.52 20.70
CA MET A 59 6.28 -8.62 20.46
C MET A 59 5.92 -7.87 21.74
N ASP A 60 6.43 -6.65 21.91
CA ASP A 60 5.81 -5.67 22.79
C ASP A 60 4.46 -5.24 22.21
N GLY A 61 3.46 -5.09 23.08
CA GLY A 61 2.01 -5.26 22.82
C GLY A 61 1.31 -4.30 21.84
N GLU A 62 2.01 -3.55 20.99
CA GLU A 62 1.40 -2.54 20.10
C GLU A 62 1.12 -3.01 18.67
N VAL A 63 1.60 -4.19 18.25
CA VAL A 63 1.41 -4.72 16.87
C VAL A 63 -0.05 -5.06 16.54
N ILE A 64 -0.91 -5.16 17.56
CA ILE A 64 -2.29 -5.66 17.45
C ILE A 64 -3.18 -4.71 16.62
N LYS A 65 -2.84 -3.41 16.54
CA LYS A 65 -3.60 -2.45 15.72
C LYS A 65 -3.32 -2.56 14.22
N GLU A 66 -2.17 -3.10 13.82
CA GLU A 66 -1.77 -3.20 12.40
C GLU A 66 -2.16 -4.54 11.78
N ALA A 67 -2.34 -5.57 12.61
CA ALA A 67 -2.86 -6.87 12.21
C ALA A 67 -4.35 -6.85 11.80
N GLN A 68 -5.10 -5.80 12.12
CA GLN A 68 -6.50 -5.63 11.67
C GLN A 68 -6.65 -5.44 10.17
N ASN A 69 -5.56 -5.08 9.48
CA ASN A 69 -5.54 -4.83 8.03
C ASN A 69 -5.32 -6.10 7.20
N THR A 70 -5.10 -7.23 7.86
CA THR A 70 -5.07 -8.52 7.17
C THR A 70 -6.49 -9.08 7.20
N PRO A 71 -7.11 -9.39 6.04
CA PRO A 71 -8.36 -10.14 6.04
C PRO A 71 -8.16 -11.43 6.84
N PRO A 72 -9.16 -11.88 7.62
CA PRO A 72 -9.08 -13.16 8.33
C PRO A 72 -8.60 -14.25 7.36
N GLN A 73 -7.64 -15.08 7.78
CA GLN A 73 -7.10 -16.16 6.95
C GLN A 73 -8.26 -16.96 6.34
N GLY A 74 -8.46 -16.82 5.02
CA GLY A 74 -9.52 -17.49 4.26
C GLY A 74 -10.63 -16.62 3.68
N LEU A 75 -10.69 -15.31 3.95
CA LEU A 75 -11.79 -14.43 3.48
C LEU A 75 -11.38 -13.37 2.43
N PHE A 76 -10.22 -13.51 1.78
CA PHE A 76 -9.90 -12.66 0.65
C PHE A 76 -10.68 -13.15 -0.59
N PRO A 77 -11.65 -12.38 -1.12
CA PRO A 77 -12.60 -12.88 -2.10
C PRO A 77 -12.04 -12.93 -3.53
N PHE A 78 -10.81 -12.45 -3.75
CA PHE A 78 -10.21 -12.30 -5.07
C PHE A 78 -8.98 -13.19 -5.23
N LYS A 79 -8.83 -13.84 -6.38
CA LYS A 79 -7.56 -14.45 -6.77
C LYS A 79 -6.80 -13.44 -7.62
N LEU A 80 -5.85 -12.74 -7.01
CA LEU A 80 -5.01 -11.72 -7.65
C LEU A 80 -3.58 -12.23 -7.80
N LYS A 81 -2.96 -11.92 -8.94
CA LYS A 81 -1.52 -12.06 -9.14
C LYS A 81 -0.76 -10.92 -8.45
N ASP A 82 0.56 -11.06 -8.35
CA ASP A 82 1.43 -10.08 -7.69
C ASP A 82 1.41 -8.68 -8.35
N ASN A 83 0.95 -8.59 -9.59
CA ASN A 83 0.80 -7.38 -10.40
C ASN A 83 -0.68 -6.99 -10.64
N GLU A 84 -1.59 -7.53 -9.85
CA GLU A 84 -3.02 -7.23 -9.91
C GLU A 84 -3.50 -6.65 -8.57
N ALA A 85 -4.40 -5.66 -8.65
CA ALA A 85 -5.13 -5.15 -7.49
C ALA A 85 -6.62 -5.11 -7.78
N VAL A 86 -7.42 -5.03 -6.74
CA VAL A 86 -8.83 -4.65 -6.83
C VAL A 86 -9.06 -3.42 -5.96
N ILE A 87 -9.84 -2.47 -6.43
CA ILE A 87 -10.32 -1.36 -5.61
C ILE A 87 -11.83 -1.52 -5.39
N SER A 88 -12.29 -1.28 -4.18
CA SER A 88 -13.72 -1.15 -3.88
C SER A 88 -14.09 0.32 -3.79
N TYR A 89 -15.17 0.70 -4.43
CA TYR A 89 -15.69 2.06 -4.38
C TYR A 89 -17.20 2.05 -4.15
N LEU A 90 -17.69 3.07 -3.45
CA LEU A 90 -19.10 3.30 -3.25
C LEU A 90 -19.61 4.21 -4.37
N GLN A 91 -20.66 3.81 -5.05
CA GLN A 91 -21.33 4.61 -6.06
C GLN A 91 -22.84 4.52 -5.85
N LYS A 92 -23.50 5.64 -5.50
CA LYS A 92 -24.95 5.67 -5.24
C LYS A 92 -25.39 4.61 -4.23
N ASP A 93 -24.68 4.53 -3.10
CA ASP A 93 -24.88 3.54 -2.02
C ASP A 93 -24.64 2.06 -2.40
N GLU A 94 -24.17 1.79 -3.61
CA GLU A 94 -23.79 0.45 -4.04
C GLU A 94 -22.27 0.27 -4.02
N MET A 95 -21.81 -0.78 -3.32
CA MET A 95 -20.38 -1.14 -3.30
C MET A 95 -20.02 -1.88 -4.58
N LYS A 96 -19.09 -1.30 -5.34
CA LYS A 96 -18.58 -1.86 -6.59
C LYS A 96 -17.09 -2.17 -6.47
N TYR A 97 -16.63 -3.07 -7.33
CA TYR A 97 -15.24 -3.52 -7.37
C TYR A 97 -14.68 -3.35 -8.76
N PHE A 98 -13.47 -2.82 -8.86
CA PHE A 98 -12.75 -2.65 -10.12
C PHE A 98 -11.40 -3.37 -10.04
N LYS A 99 -11.14 -4.27 -10.99
CA LYS A 99 -9.87 -4.99 -11.08
C LYS A 99 -8.88 -4.20 -11.94
N ILE A 100 -7.70 -4.00 -11.40
CA ILE A 100 -6.56 -3.39 -12.07
C ILE A 100 -5.59 -4.53 -12.39
N SER A 101 -5.28 -4.67 -13.68
CA SER A 101 -4.29 -5.61 -14.19
C SER A 101 -3.11 -4.78 -14.70
N GLU A 102 -1.88 -5.27 -14.57
CA GLU A 102 -0.65 -4.57 -15.03
C GLU A 102 -0.18 -3.41 -14.14
N ILE A 103 -0.17 -3.62 -12.82
CA ILE A 103 0.45 -2.65 -11.90
C ILE A 103 1.97 -2.65 -12.10
N GLU A 104 2.53 -1.49 -12.45
CA GLU A 104 3.98 -1.29 -12.52
C GLU A 104 4.58 -1.15 -11.11
N GLU A 105 5.42 -2.11 -10.73
CA GLU A 105 6.21 -2.02 -9.50
C GLU A 105 7.46 -1.19 -9.76
N LYS A 106 7.55 -0.01 -9.13
CA LYS A 106 8.76 0.81 -9.17
C LYS A 106 9.65 0.43 -7.97
N PRO A 107 10.84 -0.15 -8.18
CA PRO A 107 11.74 -0.45 -7.08
C PRO A 107 12.15 0.85 -6.40
N ILE A 108 12.23 0.82 -5.07
CA ILE A 108 12.85 1.90 -4.31
C ILE A 108 14.33 1.89 -4.73
N ILE A 109 14.70 2.78 -5.64
CA ILE A 109 16.10 3.16 -5.85
C ILE A 109 16.54 3.84 -4.55
N ALA A 110 17.06 3.06 -3.61
CA ALA A 110 17.84 3.59 -2.52
C ALA A 110 19.02 4.31 -3.16
N TYR A 111 18.94 5.64 -3.25
CA TYR A 111 20.11 6.43 -3.60
C TYR A 111 21.19 6.06 -2.58
N PRO A 112 22.34 5.50 -3.00
CA PRO A 112 23.43 5.31 -2.07
C PRO A 112 23.81 6.71 -1.57
N GLU A 113 23.76 6.90 -0.25
CA GLU A 113 24.28 8.10 0.39
C GLU A 113 25.69 8.35 -0.17
N SER A 114 25.90 9.56 -0.71
CA SER A 114 27.23 10.02 -1.13
C SER A 114 28.15 10.10 0.08
N ASN A 115 28.69 8.97 0.51
CA ASN A 115 29.82 8.88 1.41
C ASN A 115 31.11 8.86 0.57
N LYS A 116 31.59 10.05 0.20
CA LYS A 116 33.03 10.27 0.03
C LYS A 116 33.38 11.61 0.65
N GLY A 117 33.81 11.55 1.91
CA GLY A 117 34.48 12.66 2.57
C GLY A 117 35.71 13.08 1.76
N GLY A 118 35.78 14.37 1.47
CA GLY A 118 37.02 14.99 1.04
C GLY A 118 37.96 15.07 2.23
N ILE A 119 38.85 14.08 2.34
CA ILE A 119 40.18 14.28 2.90
C ILE A 119 41.17 14.00 1.78
N GLU A 120 41.45 15.02 0.97
CA GLU A 120 42.69 15.07 0.21
C GLU A 120 43.67 15.90 1.03
N GLU A 121 44.45 15.22 1.86
CA GLU A 121 45.78 15.72 2.25
C GLU A 121 46.72 15.44 1.08
N ASN A 122 47.31 16.48 0.50
CA ASN A 122 48.66 16.50 -0.06
C ASN A 122 49.17 17.94 -0.11
#